data_AF-A0A3Q9IH82-F1
#
_entry.id   AF-A0A3Q9IH82-F1
#
_cell.length_a   1.000
_cell.length_b   1.000
_cell.length_c   1.000
_cell.angle_alpha   90.00
_cell.angle_beta   90.00
_cell.angle_gamma   90.00
#
_symmetry.space_group_name_H-M   'P 1'
#
loop_
_entity.id
_entity.type
_entity.pdbx_description
1 polymer ?
#
loop_
_entity_poly.entity_id
_entity_poly.type
_entity_poly.pdbx_seq_one_letter_code
_entity_poly.pdbx_strand_id
1 'polypeptide(L)'
;MPESPALMEALAAEFAPTAARLQSQDIYWLGFNGWMTDRLSASIMDGTLDAKDIGPQAWAIYASSVWGGVELRRLREKWDSAPAMPDAVVQQAAARLARSQQDMAEKMTLRLNALAGGPASCLSILPTLIRDDSTTGPVHGMAYNAGVQVVKTEDPPVGRRRPQRPAKPSSVRINVRDFMRVDYDLPSPLYLKVWRSKFEGAVTGNPDAYEKIIRGEPGQENLRDLWKRAVLLGLKTWGGESNDKWSDAYFEGALHWSSVLNFGLEAMGLATFVALINQDPEAARRAVLVNTLYVGATPGWGVGLFDKNATLPAKA
;
A
#
# COMPACT_ATOMS: atom_id res chain seq x y z
N MET A 1 17.18 7.27 -6.40
CA MET A 1 17.04 5.82 -6.70
C MET A 1 17.56 5.62 -8.11
N PRO A 2 18.44 4.64 -8.38
CA PRO A 2 19.00 4.44 -9.70
C PRO A 2 17.90 3.97 -10.66
N GLU A 3 17.82 4.61 -11.83
CA GLU A 3 16.89 4.18 -12.88
C GLU A 3 17.31 2.82 -13.43
N SER A 4 16.33 1.99 -13.80
CA SER A 4 16.62 0.68 -14.39
C SER A 4 15.61 0.33 -15.49
N PRO A 5 15.76 0.91 -16.69
CA PRO A 5 14.88 0.63 -17.82
C PRO A 5 14.82 -0.87 -18.16
N ALA A 6 15.95 -1.57 -18.12
CA ALA A 6 16.00 -3.01 -18.39
C ALA A 6 15.16 -3.84 -17.39
N LEU A 7 15.14 -3.46 -16.11
CA LEU A 7 14.25 -4.09 -15.12
C LEU A 7 12.78 -3.83 -15.46
N MET A 8 12.44 -2.59 -15.85
CA MET A 8 11.08 -2.23 -16.24
C MET A 8 10.60 -3.01 -17.47
N GLU A 9 11.45 -3.15 -18.50
CA GLU A 9 11.16 -3.96 -19.69
C GLU A 9 10.96 -5.44 -19.35
N ALA A 10 11.82 -6.01 -18.50
CA ALA A 10 11.69 -7.39 -18.05
C ALA A 10 10.37 -7.61 -17.28
N LEU A 11 10.02 -6.69 -16.38
CA LEU A 11 8.76 -6.74 -15.62
C LEU A 11 7.54 -6.57 -16.54
N ALA A 12 7.60 -5.69 -17.54
CA ALA A 12 6.53 -5.51 -18.52
C ALA A 12 6.32 -6.78 -19.35
N ALA A 13 7.40 -7.44 -19.79
CA ALA A 13 7.33 -8.71 -20.50
C ALA A 13 6.73 -9.84 -19.63
N GLU A 14 7.12 -9.90 -18.35
CA GLU A 14 6.55 -10.87 -17.39
C GLU A 14 5.06 -10.59 -17.10
N PHE A 15 4.64 -9.32 -17.12
CA PHE A 15 3.24 -8.92 -16.92
C PHE A 15 2.34 -9.18 -18.13
N ALA A 16 2.88 -9.23 -19.36
CA ALA A 16 2.08 -9.31 -20.59
C ALA A 16 0.99 -10.40 -20.59
N PRO A 17 1.22 -11.64 -20.08
CA PRO A 17 0.16 -12.65 -19.99
C PRO A 17 -0.97 -12.28 -19.02
N THR A 18 -0.66 -11.55 -17.96
CA THR A 18 -1.64 -11.01 -17.00
C THR A 18 -2.41 -9.86 -17.63
N ALA A 19 -1.73 -8.96 -18.35
CA ALA A 19 -2.34 -7.85 -19.08
C ALA A 19 -3.40 -8.30 -20.08
N ALA A 20 -3.13 -9.40 -20.80
CA ALA A 20 -4.04 -10.00 -21.76
C ALA A 20 -5.34 -10.56 -21.13
N ARG A 21 -5.35 -10.78 -19.81
CA ARG A 21 -6.49 -11.34 -19.06
C ARG A 21 -7.22 -10.29 -18.21
N LEU A 22 -6.78 -9.03 -18.26
CA LEU A 22 -7.48 -7.95 -17.58
C LEU A 22 -8.92 -7.84 -18.12
N GLN A 23 -9.88 -7.68 -17.22
CA GLN A 23 -11.28 -7.49 -17.59
C GLN A 23 -11.49 -6.23 -18.43
N SER A 24 -10.65 -5.22 -18.26
CA SER A 24 -10.62 -4.00 -19.07
C SER A 24 -9.18 -3.54 -19.29
N GLN A 25 -8.93 -3.00 -20.48
CA GLN A 25 -7.66 -2.33 -20.77
C GLN A 25 -7.61 -0.91 -20.17
N ASP A 26 -8.71 -0.38 -19.64
CA ASP A 26 -8.74 0.93 -18.98
C ASP A 26 -7.99 0.95 -17.64
N ILE A 27 -7.68 -0.22 -17.07
CA ILE A 27 -7.00 -0.41 -15.78
C ILE A 27 -5.58 -0.98 -15.95
N TYR A 28 -4.98 -0.84 -17.13
CA TYR A 28 -3.71 -1.48 -17.46
C TYR A 28 -2.59 -1.06 -16.51
N TRP A 29 -2.43 0.24 -16.26
CA TRP A 29 -1.31 0.76 -15.47
C TRP A 29 -1.50 0.57 -13.97
N LEU A 30 -2.75 0.67 -13.49
CA LEU A 30 -3.16 0.21 -12.16
C LEU A 30 -2.84 -1.27 -11.97
N GLY A 31 -3.20 -2.09 -12.95
CA GLY A 31 -2.93 -3.52 -12.95
C GLY A 31 -1.44 -3.83 -12.94
N PHE A 32 -0.67 -3.15 -13.78
CA PHE A 32 0.77 -3.33 -13.84
C PHE A 32 1.45 -2.93 -12.53
N ASN A 33 1.07 -1.80 -11.93
CA ASN A 33 1.62 -1.35 -10.65
C ASN A 33 1.23 -2.30 -9.49
N GLY A 34 -0.03 -2.73 -9.42
CA GLY A 34 -0.48 -3.70 -8.41
C GLY A 34 0.21 -5.05 -8.55
N TRP A 35 0.30 -5.59 -9.77
CA TRP A 35 1.02 -6.83 -10.05
C TRP A 35 2.52 -6.72 -9.70
N MET A 36 3.18 -5.64 -10.11
CA MET A 36 4.61 -5.44 -9.88
C MET A 36 4.93 -5.30 -8.39
N THR A 37 4.12 -4.54 -7.64
CA THR A 37 4.30 -4.38 -6.20
C THR A 37 4.15 -5.71 -5.46
N ASP A 38 3.15 -6.53 -5.80
CA ASP A 38 3.00 -7.88 -5.24
C ASP A 38 4.17 -8.79 -5.61
N ARG A 39 4.55 -8.81 -6.89
CA ARG A 39 5.63 -9.65 -7.43
C ARG A 39 6.99 -9.37 -6.78
N LEU A 40 7.33 -8.09 -6.60
CA LEU A 40 8.59 -7.67 -5.98
C LEU A 40 8.56 -7.86 -4.45
N SER A 41 7.41 -7.61 -3.81
CA SER A 41 7.22 -7.89 -2.38
C SER A 41 7.39 -9.38 -2.08
N ALA A 42 6.83 -10.26 -2.91
CA ALA A 42 6.98 -11.71 -2.74
C ALA A 42 8.45 -12.13 -2.70
N SER A 43 9.28 -11.65 -3.62
CA SER A 43 10.73 -11.96 -3.66
C SER A 43 11.45 -11.55 -2.36
N ILE A 44 11.09 -10.40 -1.80
CA ILE A 44 11.64 -9.95 -0.52
C ILE A 44 11.14 -10.86 0.61
N MET A 45 9.84 -11.12 0.64
CA MET A 45 9.18 -11.82 1.75
C MET A 45 9.49 -13.31 1.78
N ASP A 46 9.87 -13.90 0.66
CA ASP A 46 10.38 -15.26 0.55
C ASP A 46 11.89 -15.33 0.83
N GLY A 47 12.58 -14.18 0.86
CA GLY A 47 14.01 -14.07 1.17
C GLY A 47 14.92 -14.33 -0.04
N THR A 48 14.40 -14.18 -1.26
CA THR A 48 15.15 -14.40 -2.50
C THR A 48 15.81 -13.14 -3.06
N LEU A 49 15.52 -11.97 -2.49
CA LEU A 49 16.10 -10.69 -2.93
C LEU A 49 17.40 -10.34 -2.19
N ASP A 50 18.45 -10.02 -2.96
CA ASP A 50 19.66 -9.38 -2.44
C ASP A 50 19.43 -7.89 -2.16
N ALA A 51 19.95 -7.39 -1.04
CA ALA A 51 19.76 -5.99 -0.64
C ALA A 51 20.31 -4.96 -1.65
N LYS A 52 21.30 -5.33 -2.46
CA LYS A 52 21.87 -4.48 -3.52
C LYS A 52 20.86 -4.18 -4.64
N ASP A 53 19.87 -5.04 -4.83
CA ASP A 53 18.90 -4.96 -5.93
C ASP A 53 17.67 -4.13 -5.56
N ILE A 54 17.56 -3.68 -4.30
CA ILE A 54 16.39 -2.93 -3.82
C ILE A 54 16.25 -1.54 -4.46
N GLY A 55 17.38 -0.89 -4.78
CA GLY A 55 17.40 0.46 -5.37
C GLY A 55 16.67 0.53 -6.72
N PRO A 56 17.08 -0.29 -7.71
CA PRO A 56 16.36 -0.42 -8.99
C PRO A 56 14.87 -0.77 -8.84
N GLN A 57 14.53 -1.67 -7.92
CA GLN A 57 13.14 -2.07 -7.68
C GLN A 57 12.30 -0.94 -7.09
N ALA A 58 12.83 -0.19 -6.12
CA ALA A 58 12.15 0.97 -5.55
C ALA A 58 11.90 2.07 -6.61
N TRP A 59 12.84 2.26 -7.56
CA TRP A 59 12.62 3.14 -8.70
C TRP A 59 11.47 2.64 -9.60
N ALA A 60 11.43 1.34 -9.91
CA ALA A 60 10.36 0.77 -10.73
C ALA A 60 8.98 0.92 -10.08
N ILE A 61 8.88 0.74 -8.75
CA ILE A 61 7.66 1.01 -7.99
C ILE A 61 7.28 2.49 -8.02
N TYR A 62 8.24 3.40 -7.83
CA TYR A 62 7.97 4.84 -7.96
C TYR A 62 7.40 5.18 -9.34
N ALA A 63 8.07 4.75 -10.42
CA ALA A 63 7.67 5.03 -11.80
C ALA A 63 6.28 4.46 -12.12
N SER A 64 6.03 3.19 -11.80
CA SER A 64 4.72 2.57 -12.04
C SER A 64 3.61 3.16 -11.17
N SER A 65 3.92 3.66 -9.97
CA SER A 65 2.96 4.37 -9.11
C SER A 65 2.53 5.71 -9.71
N VAL A 66 3.45 6.42 -10.40
CA VAL A 66 3.09 7.62 -11.19
C VAL A 66 2.07 7.27 -12.26
N TRP A 67 2.32 6.20 -13.03
CA TRP A 67 1.41 5.79 -14.10
C TRP A 67 0.05 5.34 -13.56
N GLY A 68 0.06 4.55 -12.47
CA GLY A 68 -1.16 4.19 -11.75
C GLY A 68 -1.95 5.43 -11.34
N GLY A 69 -1.28 6.46 -10.79
CA GLY A 69 -1.92 7.71 -10.37
C GLY A 69 -2.57 8.47 -11.53
N VAL A 70 -1.90 8.53 -12.68
CA VAL A 70 -2.46 9.15 -13.90
C VAL A 70 -3.69 8.39 -14.39
N GLU A 71 -3.63 7.05 -14.42
CA GLU A 71 -4.76 6.22 -14.83
C GLU A 71 -5.94 6.35 -13.86
N LEU A 72 -5.69 6.32 -12.55
CA LEU A 72 -6.73 6.51 -11.53
C LEU A 72 -7.40 7.89 -11.64
N ARG A 73 -6.65 8.95 -11.92
CA ARG A 73 -7.23 10.28 -12.19
C ARG A 73 -8.21 10.22 -13.36
N ARG A 74 -7.80 9.64 -14.49
CA ARG A 74 -8.64 9.51 -15.70
C ARG A 74 -9.87 8.62 -15.45
N LEU A 75 -9.71 7.54 -14.70
CA LEU A 75 -10.82 6.66 -14.33
C LEU A 75 -11.82 7.36 -13.41
N ARG A 76 -11.37 8.21 -12.49
CA ARG A 76 -12.28 9.04 -11.68
C ARG A 76 -13.09 10.01 -12.53
N GLU A 77 -12.48 10.68 -13.50
CA GLU A 77 -13.19 11.53 -14.45
C GLU A 77 -14.26 10.76 -15.25
N LYS A 78 -14.01 9.46 -15.50
CA LYS A 78 -14.90 8.57 -16.26
C LYS A 78 -16.00 7.92 -15.43
N TRP A 79 -15.71 7.51 -14.19
CA TRP A 79 -16.56 6.63 -13.38
C TRP A 79 -17.10 7.27 -12.10
N ASP A 80 -16.50 8.36 -11.63
CA ASP A 80 -17.00 9.09 -10.47
C ASP A 80 -17.88 10.26 -10.92
N SER A 81 -19.05 10.40 -10.31
CA SER A 81 -19.88 11.61 -10.42
C SER A 81 -19.44 12.70 -9.42
N ALA A 82 -18.35 12.46 -8.67
CA ALA A 82 -17.71 13.48 -7.86
C ALA A 82 -17.09 14.56 -8.77
N PRO A 83 -17.23 15.85 -8.41
CA PRO A 83 -16.60 16.91 -9.15
C PRO A 83 -15.08 16.70 -9.20
N ALA A 84 -14.46 17.11 -10.31
CA ALA A 84 -13.01 17.17 -10.46
C ALA A 84 -12.38 17.75 -9.18
N MET A 85 -11.26 17.17 -8.72
CA MET A 85 -10.64 17.60 -7.46
C MET A 85 -10.45 19.13 -7.49
N PRO A 86 -11.04 19.87 -6.53
CA PRO A 86 -10.94 21.33 -6.53
C PRO A 86 -9.49 21.76 -6.60
N ASP A 87 -9.16 22.80 -7.37
CA ASP A 87 -7.76 23.23 -7.57
C ASP A 87 -7.03 23.50 -6.24
N ALA A 88 -7.75 23.89 -5.18
CA ALA A 88 -7.20 24.03 -3.83
C ALA A 88 -6.68 22.70 -3.23
N VAL A 89 -7.36 21.58 -3.48
CA VAL A 89 -6.92 20.23 -3.06
C VAL A 89 -5.67 19.83 -3.86
N VAL A 90 -5.65 20.13 -5.16
CA VAL A 90 -4.50 19.87 -6.05
C VAL A 90 -3.27 20.69 -5.61
N GLN A 91 -3.44 21.97 -5.31
CA GLN A 91 -2.36 22.84 -4.82
C GLN A 91 -1.83 22.41 -3.45
N GLN A 92 -2.72 22.03 -2.53
CA GLN A 92 -2.31 21.55 -1.20
C GLN A 92 -1.58 20.19 -1.28
N ALA A 93 -2.01 19.31 -2.19
CA ALA A 93 -1.32 18.05 -2.47
C ALA A 93 0.04 18.27 -3.16
N ALA A 94 0.13 19.17 -4.14
CA ALA A 94 1.38 19.55 -4.79
C ALA A 94 2.40 20.14 -3.80
N ALA A 95 1.97 20.98 -2.85
CA ALA A 95 2.82 21.51 -1.80
C ALA A 95 3.30 20.45 -0.77
N ARG A 96 2.56 19.34 -0.62
CA ARG A 96 2.99 18.18 0.16
C ARG A 96 3.98 17.31 -0.62
N LEU A 97 3.77 17.15 -1.93
CA LEU A 97 4.68 16.43 -2.84
C LEU A 97 6.03 17.14 -3.03
N ALA A 98 6.06 18.47 -3.09
CA ALA A 98 7.33 19.20 -3.17
C ALA A 98 8.24 18.94 -1.96
N ARG A 99 7.65 18.74 -0.77
CA ARG A 99 8.38 18.35 0.45
C ARG A 99 8.79 16.88 0.46
N SER A 100 8.20 16.02 -0.37
CA SER A 100 8.45 14.59 -0.32
C SER A 100 9.76 14.16 -0.99
N GLN A 101 10.36 14.95 -1.88
CA GLN A 101 11.60 14.52 -2.57
C GLN A 101 12.81 14.45 -1.62
N GLN A 102 13.03 15.49 -0.81
CA GLN A 102 14.10 15.49 0.19
C GLN A 102 13.84 14.41 1.26
N ASP A 103 12.59 14.34 1.74
CA ASP A 103 12.15 13.35 2.72
C ASP A 103 12.34 11.91 2.20
N MET A 104 12.02 11.63 0.93
CA MET A 104 12.29 10.35 0.27
C MET A 104 13.78 10.01 0.26
N ALA A 105 14.65 10.97 -0.06
CA ALA A 105 16.08 10.76 -0.14
C ALA A 105 16.68 10.43 1.23
N GLU A 106 16.31 11.19 2.26
CA GLU A 106 16.71 10.95 3.66
C GLU A 106 16.25 9.57 4.13
N LYS A 107 14.99 9.22 3.83
CA LYS A 107 14.39 7.94 4.19
C LYS A 107 14.99 6.75 3.49
N MET A 108 15.25 6.88 2.19
CA MET A 108 15.97 5.87 1.42
C MET A 108 17.37 5.67 2.01
N THR A 109 18.08 6.76 2.31
CA THR A 109 19.43 6.71 2.90
C THR A 109 19.44 5.99 4.25
N LEU A 110 18.52 6.34 5.15
CA LEU A 110 18.38 5.68 6.46
C LEU A 110 18.24 4.16 6.32
N ARG A 111 17.36 3.72 5.41
CA ARG A 111 17.06 2.29 5.22
C ARG A 111 18.21 1.55 4.54
N LEU A 112 18.82 2.14 3.51
CA LEU A 112 19.99 1.56 2.84
C LEU A 112 21.18 1.43 3.78
N ASN A 113 21.41 2.42 4.66
CA ASN A 113 22.44 2.34 5.69
C ASN A 113 22.16 1.20 6.69
N ALA A 114 20.90 1.04 7.11
CA ALA A 114 20.52 -0.07 7.99
C ALA A 114 20.66 -1.43 7.31
N LEU A 115 20.35 -1.54 6.02
CA LEU A 115 20.57 -2.76 5.23
C LEU A 115 22.06 -3.09 5.09
N ALA A 116 22.91 -2.07 4.86
CA ALA A 116 24.36 -2.24 4.81
C ALA A 116 24.96 -2.63 6.17
N GLY A 117 24.39 -2.11 7.27
CA GLY A 117 24.73 -2.49 8.64
C GLY A 117 24.23 -3.88 9.07
N GLY A 118 23.48 -4.57 8.20
CA GLY A 118 23.00 -5.93 8.41
C GLY A 118 21.70 -6.05 9.23
N PRO A 119 21.24 -7.29 9.47
CA PRO A 119 19.94 -7.58 10.08
C PRO A 119 19.70 -6.91 11.46
N ALA A 120 20.72 -6.84 12.31
CA ALA A 120 20.62 -6.18 13.61
C ALA A 120 20.41 -4.66 13.49
N SER A 121 21.07 -4.03 12.50
CA SER A 121 20.86 -2.60 12.22
C SER A 121 19.48 -2.34 11.60
N CYS A 122 18.91 -3.32 10.89
CA CYS A 122 17.52 -3.23 10.44
C CYS A 122 16.56 -3.26 11.64
N LEU A 123 16.78 -4.16 12.60
CA LEU A 123 15.96 -4.28 13.81
C LEU A 123 15.96 -3.00 14.63
N SER A 124 17.11 -2.33 14.78
CA SER A 124 17.23 -1.13 15.60
C SER A 124 16.45 0.08 15.08
N ILE A 125 16.21 0.17 13.76
CA ILE A 125 15.47 1.30 13.17
C ILE A 125 13.95 1.08 13.13
N LEU A 126 13.47 -0.16 13.29
CA LEU A 126 12.04 -0.49 13.20
C LEU A 126 11.15 0.31 14.15
N PRO A 127 11.50 0.55 15.44
CA PRO A 127 10.65 1.33 16.35
C PRO A 127 10.38 2.76 15.87
N THR A 128 11.36 3.37 15.18
CA THR A 128 11.26 4.68 14.55
C THR A 128 10.43 4.59 13.26
N LEU A 129 10.72 3.59 12.42
CA LEU A 129 10.01 3.43 11.15
C LEU A 129 8.50 3.26 11.34
N ILE A 130 8.05 2.39 12.26
CA ILE A 130 6.60 2.16 12.49
C ILE A 130 5.86 3.34 13.11
N ARG A 131 6.53 4.44 13.41
CA ARG A 131 5.94 5.68 13.91
C ARG A 131 6.09 6.86 12.94
N ASP A 132 6.70 6.62 11.78
CA ASP A 132 6.82 7.63 10.72
C ASP A 132 5.46 7.85 10.06
N ASP A 133 4.83 8.97 10.38
CA ASP A 133 3.50 9.39 9.93
C ASP A 133 3.52 10.30 8.69
N SER A 134 4.65 10.35 7.99
CA SER A 134 4.75 11.00 6.69
C SER A 134 4.11 10.16 5.56
N THR A 135 3.86 10.78 4.41
CA THR A 135 3.38 10.07 3.21
C THR A 135 4.35 9.03 2.65
N THR A 136 5.62 9.04 3.06
CA THR A 136 6.68 8.11 2.63
C THR A 136 6.97 7.04 3.70
N GLY A 137 6.30 7.12 4.86
CA GLY A 137 6.45 6.21 5.99
C GLY A 137 5.66 4.90 5.84
N PRO A 138 6.07 3.81 6.52
CA PRO A 138 5.36 2.52 6.50
C PRO A 138 3.95 2.58 7.08
N VAL A 139 3.71 3.53 8.00
CA VAL A 139 2.49 3.57 8.80
C VAL A 139 1.26 3.76 7.93
N HIS A 140 1.34 4.60 6.89
CA HIS A 140 0.19 4.88 6.04
C HIS A 140 -0.31 3.66 5.28
N GLY A 141 0.62 2.90 4.71
CA GLY A 141 0.33 1.67 3.99
C GLY A 141 -0.20 0.56 4.91
N MET A 142 0.50 0.33 6.02
CA MET A 142 0.14 -0.70 6.99
C MET A 142 -1.21 -0.40 7.68
N ALA A 143 -1.48 0.86 8.02
CA ALA A 143 -2.70 1.26 8.70
C ALA A 143 -3.93 1.20 7.81
N TYR A 144 -3.80 1.51 6.51
CA TYR A 144 -4.90 1.33 5.57
C TYR A 144 -5.40 -0.11 5.59
N ASN A 145 -4.49 -1.10 5.64
CA ASN A 145 -4.86 -2.50 5.88
C ASN A 145 -5.38 -2.74 7.30
N ALA A 146 -4.69 -2.27 8.35
CA ALA A 146 -5.13 -2.54 9.72
C ALA A 146 -6.54 -1.99 10.02
N GLY A 147 -6.93 -0.90 9.37
CA GLY A 147 -8.14 -0.17 9.66
C GLY A 147 -9.25 -0.30 8.64
N VAL A 148 -9.08 -0.94 7.48
CA VAL A 148 -10.11 -0.97 6.43
C VAL A 148 -10.47 -2.41 6.04
N GLN A 149 -11.72 -2.80 6.30
CA GLN A 149 -12.33 -4.01 5.75
C GLN A 149 -13.28 -3.61 4.62
N VAL A 150 -12.98 -4.05 3.40
CA VAL A 150 -13.89 -3.87 2.26
C VAL A 150 -14.82 -5.08 2.20
N VAL A 151 -16.12 -4.88 2.44
CA VAL A 151 -17.12 -5.96 2.33
C VAL A 151 -18.07 -5.63 1.17
N LYS A 152 -18.05 -6.47 0.12
CA LYS A 152 -19.11 -6.46 -0.90
C LYS A 152 -20.38 -6.99 -0.25
N THR A 153 -21.25 -6.09 0.20
CA THR A 153 -22.56 -6.46 0.73
C THR A 153 -23.51 -6.59 -0.44
N GLU A 154 -24.06 -7.77 -0.67
CA GLU A 154 -25.21 -7.90 -1.57
C GLU A 154 -26.42 -7.14 -1.01
N ASP A 155 -27.29 -6.67 -1.91
CA ASP A 155 -28.59 -6.13 -1.53
C ASP A 155 -29.35 -7.12 -0.62
N PRO A 156 -30.22 -6.63 0.30
CA PRO A 156 -31.02 -7.51 1.13
C PRO A 156 -31.83 -8.50 0.28
N PRO A 157 -32.07 -9.74 0.76
CA PRO A 157 -32.70 -10.81 0.00
C PRO A 157 -34.01 -10.36 -0.66
N VAL A 158 -34.30 -10.90 -1.85
CA VAL A 158 -35.30 -10.46 -2.85
C VAL A 158 -36.69 -10.08 -2.28
N GLY A 159 -37.10 -10.60 -1.12
CA GLY A 159 -38.36 -10.25 -0.43
C GLY A 159 -38.32 -9.00 0.48
N ARG A 160 -37.19 -8.33 0.68
CA ARG A 160 -37.04 -7.09 1.49
C ARG A 160 -36.68 -5.86 0.65
N ARG A 161 -36.79 -5.95 -0.68
CA ARG A 161 -36.60 -4.81 -1.59
C ARG A 161 -37.60 -3.71 -1.26
N ARG A 162 -37.12 -2.56 -0.77
CA ARG A 162 -37.89 -1.31 -0.77
C ARG A 162 -37.73 -0.69 -2.16
N PRO A 163 -38.79 -0.59 -2.98
CA PRO A 163 -38.69 -0.18 -4.39
C PRO A 163 -38.08 1.20 -4.64
N GLN A 164 -38.01 2.05 -3.60
CA GLN A 164 -37.55 3.43 -3.69
C GLN A 164 -36.08 3.63 -3.26
N ARG A 165 -35.38 2.57 -2.84
CA ARG A 165 -33.98 2.67 -2.41
C ARG A 165 -33.07 2.25 -3.57
N PRO A 166 -32.12 3.09 -3.99
CA PRO A 166 -31.05 2.67 -4.90
C PRO A 166 -30.35 1.44 -4.32
N ALA A 167 -29.93 0.50 -5.18
CA ALA A 167 -29.05 -0.60 -4.80
C ALA A 167 -27.86 -0.02 -4.03
N LYS A 168 -27.51 -0.61 -2.88
CA LYS A 168 -26.33 -0.15 -2.14
C LYS A 168 -25.11 -0.88 -2.69
N PRO A 169 -24.15 -0.19 -3.33
CA PRO A 169 -22.86 -0.79 -3.61
C PRO A 169 -22.12 -1.11 -2.30
N SER A 170 -21.10 -1.96 -2.43
CA SER A 170 -20.19 -2.45 -1.39
C SER A 170 -19.91 -1.46 -0.24
N SER A 171 -19.86 -1.95 1.00
CA SER A 171 -19.57 -1.12 2.17
C SER A 171 -18.16 -1.33 2.70
N VAL A 172 -17.48 -0.24 3.03
CA VAL A 172 -16.17 -0.25 3.70
C VAL A 172 -16.40 -0.06 5.20
N ARG A 173 -15.91 -0.99 6.04
CA ARG A 173 -15.94 -0.88 7.51
C ARG A 173 -14.56 -0.60 8.04
N ILE A 174 -14.48 0.28 9.05
CA ILE A 174 -13.21 0.65 9.67
C ILE A 174 -13.13 0.06 11.08
N ASN A 175 -12.21 -0.88 11.32
CA ASN A 175 -11.91 -1.37 12.68
C ASN A 175 -10.46 -1.04 13.03
N VAL A 176 -10.28 -0.03 13.88
CA VAL A 176 -8.94 0.41 14.33
C VAL A 176 -8.49 -0.23 15.65
N ARG A 177 -9.28 -1.16 16.21
CA ARG A 177 -9.02 -1.75 17.54
C ARG A 177 -8.06 -2.94 17.47
N ASP A 178 -8.18 -3.76 16.43
CA ASP A 178 -7.39 -4.97 16.23
C ASP A 178 -6.42 -4.77 15.06
N PHE A 179 -5.17 -5.20 15.19
CA PHE A 179 -4.23 -5.15 14.07
C PHE A 179 -4.50 -6.31 13.12
N MET A 180 -4.76 -5.95 11.86
CA MET A 180 -4.75 -6.75 10.64
C MET A 180 -5.54 -8.07 10.69
N ARG A 181 -6.84 -7.92 10.48
CA ARG A 181 -7.60 -8.90 9.70
C ARG A 181 -8.36 -8.16 8.60
N VAL A 182 -7.76 -8.10 7.40
CA VAL A 182 -8.49 -7.66 6.21
C VAL A 182 -8.96 -8.90 5.48
N ASP A 183 -10.25 -9.16 5.58
CA ASP A 183 -10.93 -10.13 4.73
C ASP A 183 -11.18 -9.45 3.38
N TYR A 184 -10.19 -9.47 2.49
CA TYR A 184 -10.42 -9.21 1.06
C TYR A 184 -11.11 -10.44 0.47
N ASP A 185 -12.07 -10.25 -0.43
CA ASP A 185 -12.59 -11.33 -1.29
C ASP A 185 -11.61 -11.66 -2.42
N LEU A 186 -10.32 -11.80 -2.08
CA LEU A 186 -9.22 -12.10 -2.99
C LEU A 186 -8.36 -13.22 -2.40
N PRO A 187 -7.86 -14.17 -3.23
CA PRO A 187 -6.91 -15.17 -2.77
C PRO A 187 -5.66 -14.48 -2.22
N SER A 188 -5.41 -14.62 -0.92
CA SER A 188 -4.18 -14.08 -0.33
C SER A 188 -2.95 -14.85 -0.85
N PRO A 189 -1.87 -14.15 -1.25
CA PRO A 189 -0.66 -14.79 -1.74
C PRO A 189 0.02 -15.62 -0.62
N LEU A 190 0.81 -16.62 -1.01
CA LEU A 190 1.41 -17.57 -0.08
C LEU A 190 2.31 -16.88 0.96
N TYR A 191 3.18 -15.95 0.52
CA TYR A 191 4.06 -15.23 1.43
C TYR A 191 3.26 -14.50 2.52
N LEU A 192 2.13 -13.87 2.17
CA LEU A 192 1.29 -13.15 3.13
C LEU A 192 0.66 -14.11 4.15
N LYS A 193 0.19 -15.29 3.72
CA LYS A 193 -0.33 -16.32 4.62
C LYS A 193 0.72 -16.77 5.63
N VAL A 194 1.96 -16.97 5.19
CA VAL A 194 3.09 -17.33 6.07
C VAL A 194 3.32 -16.25 7.12
N TRP A 195 3.36 -14.97 6.71
CA TRP A 195 3.57 -13.86 7.64
C TRP A 195 2.41 -13.64 8.60
N ARG A 196 1.16 -13.89 8.17
CA ARG A 196 -0.02 -13.84 9.06
C ARG A 196 0.10 -14.89 10.15
N SER A 197 0.46 -16.12 9.79
CA SER A 197 0.68 -17.21 10.74
C SER A 197 1.84 -16.91 11.71
N LYS A 198 2.97 -16.39 11.21
CA LYS A 198 4.10 -15.99 12.07
C LYS A 198 3.71 -14.90 13.07
N PHE A 199 2.95 -13.91 12.62
CA PHE A 199 2.46 -12.83 13.46
C PHE A 199 1.49 -13.33 14.53
N GLU A 200 0.53 -14.17 14.15
CA GLU A 200 -0.41 -14.80 15.09
C GLU A 200 0.33 -15.57 16.18
N GLY A 201 1.35 -16.35 15.80
CA GLY A 201 2.22 -17.04 16.75
C GLY A 201 2.98 -16.09 17.66
N ALA A 202 3.54 -15.00 17.12
CA ALA A 202 4.29 -14.01 17.89
C ALA A 202 3.40 -13.27 18.93
N VAL A 203 2.22 -12.81 18.52
CA VAL A 203 1.29 -12.10 19.41
C VAL A 203 0.69 -13.03 20.46
N THR A 204 0.33 -14.25 20.08
CA THR A 204 -0.20 -15.25 21.03
C THR A 204 0.87 -15.65 22.05
N GLY A 205 2.13 -15.79 21.63
CA GLY A 205 3.24 -16.12 22.51
C GLY A 205 3.67 -14.99 23.44
N ASN A 206 3.54 -13.72 23.01
CA ASN A 206 4.02 -12.55 23.74
C ASN A 206 3.05 -11.34 23.65
N PRO A 207 1.83 -11.44 24.20
CA PRO A 207 0.80 -10.40 24.06
C PRO A 207 1.19 -9.06 24.72
N ASP A 208 1.92 -9.10 25.84
CA ASP A 208 2.38 -7.90 26.53
C ASP A 208 3.44 -7.13 25.72
N ALA A 209 4.34 -7.83 25.05
CA ALA A 209 5.33 -7.22 24.17
C ALA A 209 4.64 -6.53 22.99
N TYR A 210 3.64 -7.18 22.40
CA TYR A 210 2.81 -6.60 21.35
C TYR A 210 2.08 -5.33 21.81
N GLU A 211 1.43 -5.34 22.97
CA GLU A 211 0.75 -4.15 23.50
C GLU A 211 1.75 -3.02 23.84
N LYS A 212 2.93 -3.37 24.36
CA LYS A 212 4.01 -2.40 24.60
C LYS A 212 4.46 -1.73 23.31
N ILE A 213 4.65 -2.51 22.22
CA ILE A 213 5.01 -1.97 20.90
C ILE A 213 3.94 -0.99 20.41
N ILE A 214 2.65 -1.29 20.61
CA ILE A 214 1.56 -0.39 20.17
C ILE A 214 1.54 0.91 20.97
N ARG A 215 1.65 0.82 22.29
CA ARG A 215 1.65 2.01 23.16
C ARG A 215 2.87 2.89 22.93
N GLY A 216 4.03 2.26 22.70
CA GLY A 216 5.32 2.94 22.64
C GLY A 216 5.86 3.32 24.00
N GLU A 217 7.07 3.89 23.98
CA GLU A 217 7.73 4.46 25.14
C GLU A 217 7.18 5.87 25.45
N PRO A 218 7.39 6.42 26.67
CA PRO A 218 6.98 7.78 26.99
C PRO A 218 7.47 8.80 25.96
N GLY A 219 6.56 9.66 25.48
CA GLY A 219 6.84 10.65 24.43
C GLY A 219 6.66 10.13 23.00
N GLN A 220 6.41 8.83 22.80
CA GLN A 220 5.99 8.30 21.52
C GLN A 220 4.47 8.28 21.39
N GLU A 221 3.98 8.47 20.18
CA GLU A 221 2.57 8.34 19.89
C GLU A 221 2.14 6.88 19.83
N ASN A 222 0.91 6.62 20.29
CA ASN A 222 0.27 5.32 20.19
C ASN A 222 0.00 4.97 18.73
N LEU A 223 0.40 3.77 18.30
CA LEU A 223 0.20 3.33 16.91
C LEU A 223 -1.27 3.32 16.50
N ARG A 224 -2.22 3.06 17.41
CA ARG A 224 -3.66 3.07 17.10
C ARG A 224 -4.16 4.46 16.71
N ASP A 225 -3.57 5.52 17.25
CA ASP A 225 -3.95 6.90 16.90
C ASP A 225 -3.33 7.33 15.59
N LEU A 226 -2.08 6.91 15.34
CA LEU A 226 -1.43 7.03 14.05
C LEU A 226 -2.22 6.32 12.94
N TRP A 227 -2.66 5.07 13.19
CA TRP A 227 -3.40 4.28 12.20
C TRP A 227 -4.72 4.92 11.80
N LYS A 228 -5.46 5.51 12.74
CA LYS A 228 -6.70 6.25 12.43
C LYS A 228 -6.45 7.37 11.42
N ARG A 229 -5.39 8.18 11.61
CA ARG A 229 -5.08 9.29 10.70
C ARG A 229 -4.59 8.81 9.34
N ALA A 230 -3.78 7.76 9.35
CA ALA A 230 -3.27 7.14 8.13
C ALA A 230 -4.39 6.58 7.24
N VAL A 231 -5.37 5.88 7.83
CA VAL A 231 -6.56 5.40 7.11
C VAL A 231 -7.31 6.56 6.47
N LEU A 232 -7.53 7.66 7.20
CA LEU A 232 -8.22 8.84 6.67
C LEU A 232 -7.47 9.46 5.48
N LEU A 233 -6.14 9.52 5.52
CA LEU A 233 -5.35 10.00 4.38
C LEU A 233 -5.49 9.05 3.19
N GLY A 234 -5.41 7.74 3.43
CA GLY A 234 -5.67 6.73 2.41
C GLY A 234 -7.04 6.91 1.77
N LEU A 235 -8.10 7.06 2.56
CA LEU A 235 -9.45 7.29 2.01
C LEU A 235 -9.54 8.55 1.15
N LYS A 236 -8.90 9.65 1.55
CA LYS A 236 -8.89 10.89 0.75
C LYS A 236 -8.09 10.75 -0.55
N THR A 237 -6.94 10.08 -0.49
CA THR A 237 -6.08 9.89 -1.67
C THR A 237 -6.67 8.85 -2.63
N TRP A 238 -7.19 7.73 -2.11
CA TRP A 238 -7.71 6.60 -2.89
C TRP A 238 -9.22 6.68 -3.18
N GLY A 239 -9.93 7.66 -2.64
CA GLY A 239 -11.30 8.02 -3.04
C GLY A 239 -12.41 7.34 -2.24
N GLY A 240 -12.09 6.85 -1.04
CA GLY A 240 -13.00 6.13 -0.14
C GLY A 240 -14.06 6.97 0.57
N GLU A 241 -14.11 8.29 0.33
CA GLU A 241 -15.17 9.14 0.90
C GLU A 241 -16.47 9.11 0.08
N SER A 242 -16.49 8.47 -1.10
CA SER A 242 -17.66 8.36 -2.01
C SER A 242 -18.13 6.92 -2.29
N ASN A 243 -17.98 6.00 -1.33
CA ASN A 243 -18.32 4.57 -1.50
C ASN A 243 -19.74 4.30 -2.04
N ASP A 244 -20.69 5.22 -1.78
CA ASP A 244 -22.08 5.12 -2.29
C ASP A 244 -22.22 5.42 -3.79
N LYS A 245 -21.13 5.78 -4.50
CA LYS A 245 -21.13 6.20 -5.92
C LYS A 245 -20.25 5.34 -6.83
N TRP A 246 -19.62 4.28 -6.32
CA TRP A 246 -18.73 3.46 -7.12
C TRP A 246 -19.51 2.55 -8.09
N SER A 247 -19.07 2.49 -9.34
CA SER A 247 -19.59 1.51 -10.29
C SER A 247 -18.99 0.12 -10.01
N ASP A 248 -19.68 -0.94 -10.44
CA ASP A 248 -19.13 -2.30 -10.37
C ASP A 248 -17.78 -2.40 -11.10
N ALA A 249 -17.61 -1.69 -12.23
CA ALA A 249 -16.36 -1.64 -12.97
C ALA A 249 -15.21 -0.97 -12.16
N TYR A 250 -15.50 0.06 -11.38
CA TYR A 250 -14.51 0.66 -10.46
C TYR A 250 -14.11 -0.33 -9.37
N PHE A 251 -15.08 -1.06 -8.82
CA PHE A 251 -14.86 -2.04 -7.76
C PHE A 251 -14.06 -3.27 -8.25
N GLU A 252 -14.46 -3.86 -9.38
CA GLU A 252 -13.83 -5.06 -9.92
C GLU A 252 -12.46 -4.77 -10.57
N GLY A 253 -12.27 -3.56 -11.11
CA GLY A 253 -11.01 -3.15 -11.72
C GLY A 253 -10.05 -2.43 -10.77
N ALA A 254 -10.37 -1.19 -10.42
CA ALA A 254 -9.45 -0.31 -9.71
C ALA A 254 -9.24 -0.74 -8.25
N LEU A 255 -10.31 -1.10 -7.54
CA LEU A 255 -10.21 -1.52 -6.14
C LEU A 255 -9.53 -2.88 -5.97
N HIS A 256 -9.72 -3.81 -6.92
CA HIS A 256 -8.98 -5.07 -6.97
C HIS A 256 -7.47 -4.83 -6.94
N TRP A 257 -6.94 -4.03 -7.88
CA TRP A 257 -5.51 -3.80 -7.97
C TRP A 257 -4.96 -2.91 -6.86
N SER A 258 -5.76 -1.97 -6.34
CA SER A 258 -5.43 -1.22 -5.13
C SER A 258 -5.29 -2.14 -3.91
N SER A 259 -6.12 -3.19 -3.81
CA SER A 259 -6.03 -4.20 -2.74
C SER A 259 -4.78 -5.05 -2.90
N VAL A 260 -4.45 -5.49 -4.12
CA VAL A 260 -3.23 -6.26 -4.40
C VAL A 260 -1.96 -5.49 -4.03
N LEU A 261 -1.91 -4.19 -4.36
CA LEU A 261 -0.77 -3.32 -4.02
C LEU A 261 -0.49 -3.27 -2.51
N ASN A 262 -1.51 -3.49 -1.70
CA ASN A 262 -1.42 -3.43 -0.25
C ASN A 262 -0.94 -4.74 0.40
N PHE A 263 -0.85 -5.86 -0.32
CA PHE A 263 -0.38 -7.14 0.26
C PHE A 263 1.06 -7.06 0.78
N GLY A 264 1.96 -6.42 0.04
CA GLY A 264 3.34 -6.19 0.48
C GLY A 264 3.43 -5.32 1.73
N LEU A 265 2.61 -4.26 1.80
CA LEU A 265 2.53 -3.37 2.97
C LEU A 265 1.97 -4.07 4.20
N GLU A 266 0.97 -4.94 4.04
CA GLU A 266 0.48 -5.80 5.11
C GLU A 266 1.58 -6.71 5.63
N ALA A 267 2.24 -7.44 4.71
CA ALA A 267 3.30 -8.37 5.05
C ALA A 267 4.47 -7.67 5.77
N MET A 268 4.85 -6.48 5.31
CA MET A 268 5.87 -5.64 5.94
C MET A 268 5.49 -5.22 7.37
N GLY A 269 4.23 -4.88 7.60
CA GLY A 269 3.69 -4.64 8.94
C GLY A 269 3.79 -5.89 9.83
N LEU A 270 3.33 -7.04 9.34
CA LEU A 270 3.43 -8.33 10.06
C LEU A 270 4.89 -8.65 10.42
N ALA A 271 5.79 -8.56 9.45
CA ALA A 271 7.21 -8.82 9.64
C ALA A 271 7.83 -7.87 10.67
N THR A 272 7.41 -6.61 10.68
CA THR A 272 7.89 -5.64 11.67
C THR A 272 7.49 -6.03 13.09
N PHE A 273 6.23 -6.42 13.30
CA PHE A 273 5.80 -6.87 14.63
C PHE A 273 6.46 -8.18 15.03
N VAL A 274 6.57 -9.14 14.13
CA VAL A 274 7.31 -10.39 14.37
C VAL A 274 8.75 -10.08 14.78
N ALA A 275 9.43 -9.20 14.06
CA ALA A 275 10.79 -8.76 14.36
C ALA A 275 10.91 -8.13 15.74
N LEU A 276 10.02 -7.21 16.09
CA LEU A 276 10.09 -6.50 17.37
C LEU A 276 9.69 -7.37 18.56
N ILE A 277 8.72 -8.26 18.40
CA ILE A 277 8.28 -9.16 19.47
C ILE A 277 9.34 -10.23 19.73
N ASN A 278 9.81 -10.90 18.67
CA ASN A 278 10.72 -12.03 18.80
C ASN A 278 12.21 -11.63 18.76
N GLN A 279 12.50 -10.33 18.59
CA GLN A 279 13.84 -9.82 18.32
C GLN A 279 14.49 -10.51 17.11
N ASP A 280 13.70 -10.79 16.06
CA ASP A 280 14.09 -11.53 14.86
C ASP A 280 14.76 -10.58 13.84
N PRO A 281 16.10 -10.67 13.64
CA PRO A 281 16.81 -9.77 12.74
C PRO A 281 16.48 -10.00 11.26
N GLU A 282 16.15 -11.23 10.87
CA GLU A 282 15.83 -11.56 9.48
C GLU A 282 14.43 -11.06 9.12
N ALA A 283 13.46 -11.20 10.03
CA ALA A 283 12.18 -10.53 9.89
C ALA A 283 12.35 -9.00 9.79
N ALA A 284 13.29 -8.42 10.55
CA ALA A 284 13.59 -6.99 10.47
C ALA A 284 14.18 -6.60 9.12
N ARG A 285 15.13 -7.38 8.60
CA ARG A 285 15.70 -7.15 7.27
C ARG A 285 14.61 -7.16 6.20
N ARG A 286 13.69 -8.13 6.23
CA ARG A 286 12.58 -8.22 5.27
C ARG A 286 11.63 -7.02 5.39
N ALA A 287 11.28 -6.63 6.61
CA ALA A 287 10.47 -5.43 6.85
C ALA A 287 11.13 -4.16 6.29
N VAL A 288 12.43 -3.97 6.52
CA VAL A 288 13.17 -2.81 5.99
C VAL A 288 13.28 -2.87 4.47
N LEU A 289 13.53 -4.04 3.86
CA LEU A 289 13.55 -4.18 2.41
C LEU A 289 12.21 -3.81 1.77
N VAL A 290 11.09 -4.37 2.24
CA VAL A 290 9.77 -4.00 1.70
C VAL A 290 9.48 -2.52 1.98
N ASN A 291 9.82 -2.00 3.16
CA ASN A 291 9.61 -0.59 3.43
C ASN A 291 10.44 0.33 2.51
N THR A 292 11.62 -0.13 2.08
CA THR A 292 12.46 0.55 1.09
C THR A 292 11.83 0.50 -0.29
N LEU A 293 11.27 -0.65 -0.68
CA LEU A 293 10.54 -0.83 -1.95
C LEU A 293 9.41 0.20 -2.11
N TYR A 294 8.67 0.47 -1.02
CA TYR A 294 7.48 1.33 -1.05
C TYR A 294 7.74 2.82 -0.76
N VAL A 295 8.98 3.24 -0.44
CA VAL A 295 9.24 4.64 -0.02
C VAL A 295 8.82 5.68 -1.07
N GLY A 296 8.88 5.31 -2.35
CA GLY A 296 8.46 6.14 -3.48
C GLY A 296 7.03 5.89 -3.96
N ALA A 297 6.32 4.88 -3.44
CA ALA A 297 5.00 4.50 -3.96
C ALA A 297 3.98 5.65 -3.79
N THR A 298 3.71 6.08 -2.56
CA THR A 298 2.73 7.15 -2.28
C THR A 298 3.09 8.48 -2.96
N PRO A 299 4.36 8.97 -2.94
CA PRO A 299 4.74 10.13 -3.73
C PRO A 299 4.50 9.96 -5.23
N GLY A 300 4.84 8.80 -5.80
CA GLY A 300 4.58 8.50 -7.21
C GLY A 300 3.09 8.60 -7.55
N TRP A 301 2.25 7.95 -6.74
CA TRP A 301 0.78 8.06 -6.84
C TRP A 301 0.30 9.51 -6.79
N GLY A 302 0.84 10.30 -5.87
CA GLY A 302 0.52 11.72 -5.79
C GLY A 302 0.93 12.49 -7.04
N VAL A 303 2.13 12.29 -7.57
CA VAL A 303 2.55 12.92 -8.84
C VAL A 303 1.55 12.57 -9.94
N GLY A 304 1.22 11.29 -10.10
CA GLY A 304 0.27 10.85 -11.12
C GLY A 304 -1.14 11.42 -10.96
N LEU A 305 -1.62 11.56 -9.73
CA LEU A 305 -2.95 12.10 -9.43
C LEU A 305 -3.02 13.62 -9.62
N PHE A 306 -1.97 14.36 -9.27
CA PHE A 306 -2.05 15.82 -9.14
C PHE A 306 -1.29 16.60 -10.22
N ASP A 307 -0.28 16.02 -10.87
CA ASP A 307 0.39 16.64 -12.01
C ASP A 307 -0.42 16.44 -13.29
N LYS A 308 -1.11 17.51 -13.73
CA LYS A 308 -1.93 17.51 -14.95
C LYS A 308 -1.11 17.24 -16.21
N ASN A 309 0.21 17.44 -16.19
CA ASN A 309 1.10 17.19 -17.33
C ASN A 309 1.63 15.74 -17.39
N ALA A 310 1.47 14.96 -16.31
CA ALA A 310 1.90 13.57 -16.30
C ALA A 310 1.06 12.74 -17.30
N THR A 311 1.74 11.95 -18.12
CA THR A 311 1.15 11.13 -19.19
C THR A 311 1.43 9.65 -18.97
N LEU A 312 0.56 8.80 -19.53
CA LEU A 312 0.75 7.37 -19.54
C LEU A 312 1.67 6.97 -20.70
N PRO A 313 2.58 6.00 -20.50
CA PRO A 313 3.31 5.39 -21.60
C PRO A 313 2.36 4.69 -22.58
N ALA A 314 2.87 4.33 -23.76
CA ALA A 314 2.20 3.37 -24.62
C ALA A 314 2.14 2.00 -23.90
N LYS A 315 1.03 1.29 -24.05
CA LYS A 315 0.88 -0.07 -23.52
C LYS A 315 1.80 -1.01 -24.31
N ALA A 316 2.44 -1.94 -23.60
CA ALA A 316 3.29 -2.97 -24.20
C ALA A 316 2.44 -4.11 -24.78
#